data_AF-A0A6N6NNA4-F1
#
_entry.id   AF-A0A6N6NNA4-F1
#
_cell.length_a   1.000
_cell.length_b   1.000
_cell.length_c   1.000
_cell.angle_alpha   90.00
_cell.angle_beta   90.00
_cell.angle_gamma   90.00
#
_symmetry.space_group_name_H-M   'P 1'
#
loop_
_entity.id
_entity.type
_entity.pdbx_description
1 polymer ?
#
loop_
_entity_poly.entity_id
_entity_poly.type
_entity_poly.pdbx_seq_one_letter_code
_entity_poly.pdbx_strand_id
1 'polypeptide(L)'
;MPPKSVLIKIALFAGIGTGLVCLVDGLMRDFTPFNKYQGMFWLTFMPLILFFMKEKQDRKYLLNMWLSFICGLAWGLVAIGAIAALSPAGPVILDIIIDFLICAAIVFVHKGLFNRTPLNAVACVFLGFAETLGCLQTSFPIAGELLPPMSLNGIDMLVIFTWGALVTFALSWVSDALIGKFVMGKHSSPEGASAQGPSTERGE
;
A
#
# COMPACT_ATOMS: atom_id res chain seq x y z
N MET A 1 -4.77 -16.02 18.51
CA MET A 1 -3.38 -15.60 18.17
C MET A 1 -2.86 -16.48 17.04
N PRO A 2 -2.25 -15.91 16.00
CA PRO A 2 -1.67 -16.72 14.92
C PRO A 2 -0.58 -17.65 15.47
N PRO A 3 -0.40 -18.87 14.93
CA PRO A 3 0.61 -19.81 15.37
C PRO A 3 2.03 -19.20 15.31
N LYS A 4 2.93 -19.57 16.23
CA LYS A 4 4.34 -19.10 16.22
C LYS A 4 5.04 -19.36 14.88
N SER A 5 4.70 -20.46 14.21
CA SER A 5 5.20 -20.79 12.87
C SER A 5 4.71 -19.83 11.79
N VAL A 6 3.51 -19.25 11.94
CA VAL A 6 2.96 -18.23 11.04
C VAL A 6 3.65 -16.88 11.29
N LEU A 7 3.89 -16.52 12.56
CA LEU A 7 4.63 -15.31 12.94
C LEU A 7 6.07 -15.31 12.42
N ILE A 8 6.80 -16.42 12.58
CA ILE A 8 8.18 -16.55 12.06
C ILE A 8 8.19 -16.48 10.53
N LYS A 9 7.19 -17.05 9.86
CA LYS A 9 7.06 -16.99 8.40
C LYS A 9 6.79 -15.57 7.92
N ILE A 10 5.86 -14.85 8.55
CA ILE A 10 5.58 -13.44 8.26
C ILE A 10 6.86 -12.59 8.43
N ALA A 11 7.61 -12.82 9.52
CA ALA A 11 8.87 -12.11 9.76
C ALA A 11 9.94 -12.42 8.69
N LEU A 12 10.06 -13.70 8.28
CA LEU A 12 10.99 -14.10 7.22
C LEU A 12 10.60 -13.51 5.86
N PHE A 13 9.31 -13.46 5.53
CA PHE A 13 8.81 -12.90 4.28
C PHE A 13 8.89 -11.37 4.25
N ALA A 14 8.57 -10.70 5.37
CA ALA A 14 8.79 -9.27 5.51
C ALA A 14 10.29 -8.94 5.37
N GLY A 15 11.17 -9.75 5.98
CA GLY A 15 12.62 -9.58 5.87
C GLY A 15 13.17 -9.79 4.46
N ILE A 16 12.79 -10.89 3.78
CA ILE A 16 13.22 -11.18 2.41
C ILE A 16 12.64 -10.17 1.43
N GLY A 17 11.35 -9.82 1.56
CA GLY A 17 10.71 -8.83 0.73
C GLY A 17 11.36 -7.46 0.87
N THR A 18 11.58 -7.01 2.10
CA THR A 18 12.30 -5.76 2.39
C THR A 18 13.73 -5.81 1.86
N GLY A 19 14.44 -6.92 2.01
CA GLY A 19 15.80 -7.09 1.50
C GLY A 19 15.89 -7.02 -0.03
N LEU A 20 14.93 -7.63 -0.73
CA LEU A 20 14.87 -7.61 -2.20
C LEU A 20 14.54 -6.21 -2.73
N VAL A 21 13.58 -5.53 -2.09
CA VAL A 21 13.21 -4.13 -2.36
C VAL A 21 14.48 -3.27 -2.20
N CYS A 22 15.16 -3.35 -1.05
CA CYS A 22 16.40 -2.61 -0.79
C CYS A 22 17.51 -2.91 -1.81
N LEU A 23 17.62 -4.16 -2.27
CA LEU A 23 18.62 -4.55 -3.24
C LEU A 23 18.35 -3.94 -4.63
N VAL A 24 17.11 -4.03 -5.11
CA VAL A 24 16.73 -3.43 -6.40
C VAL A 24 16.94 -1.92 -6.37
N ASP A 25 16.54 -1.27 -5.29
CA ASP A 25 16.71 0.18 -5.17
C ASP A 25 18.17 0.60 -4.96
N GLY A 26 18.98 -0.22 -4.29
CA GLY A 26 20.43 -0.05 -4.22
C GLY A 26 21.09 -0.14 -5.60
N LEU A 27 20.60 -1.01 -6.47
CA LEU A 27 21.09 -1.15 -7.86
C LEU A 27 20.63 0.01 -8.76
N MET A 28 19.45 0.57 -8.49
CA MET A 28 18.90 1.71 -9.24
C MET A 28 19.47 3.07 -8.79
N ARG A 29 20.31 3.08 -7.74
CA ARG A 29 20.89 4.28 -7.13
C ARG A 29 21.51 5.27 -8.12
N ASP A 30 22.33 4.77 -9.03
CA ASP A 30 23.10 5.60 -9.97
C ASP A 30 22.40 5.80 -11.32
N PHE A 31 21.22 5.18 -11.51
CA PHE A 31 20.47 5.30 -12.75
C PHE A 31 19.62 6.58 -12.77
N THR A 32 19.94 7.49 -13.68
CA THR A 32 19.05 8.62 -14.00
C THR A 32 17.85 8.12 -14.82
N PRO A 33 16.61 8.58 -14.55
CA PRO A 33 16.24 9.66 -13.62
C PRO A 33 15.89 9.19 -12.19
N PHE A 34 16.12 7.92 -11.83
CA PHE A 34 15.70 7.34 -10.55
C PHE A 34 16.50 7.83 -9.34
N ASN A 35 17.71 8.32 -9.56
CA ASN A 35 18.56 8.91 -8.52
C ASN A 35 17.86 10.05 -7.74
N LYS A 36 16.91 10.77 -8.34
CA LYS A 36 16.14 11.82 -7.65
C LYS A 36 15.24 11.29 -6.53
N TYR A 37 14.91 10.00 -6.56
CA TYR A 37 14.11 9.33 -5.54
C TYR A 37 14.95 8.70 -4.42
N GLN A 38 16.28 8.82 -4.49
CA GLN A 38 17.19 8.43 -3.41
C GLN A 38 16.75 9.08 -2.09
N GLY A 39 16.71 8.30 -1.02
CA GLY A 39 16.32 8.77 0.32
C GLY A 39 14.81 8.91 0.59
N MET A 40 13.95 8.85 -0.44
CA MET A 40 12.49 8.70 -0.29
C MET A 40 12.00 7.26 -0.43
N PHE A 41 12.93 6.36 -0.76
CA PHE A 41 12.65 4.96 -0.97
C PHE A 41 11.93 4.26 0.21
N TRP A 42 12.05 4.78 1.43
CA TRP A 42 11.31 4.21 2.55
C TRP A 42 9.78 4.37 2.41
N LEU A 43 9.29 5.39 1.70
CA LEU A 43 7.85 5.56 1.40
C LEU A 43 7.30 4.44 0.53
N THR A 44 8.17 3.82 -0.25
CA THR A 44 7.89 2.67 -1.10
C THR A 44 7.48 1.42 -0.31
N PHE A 45 7.82 1.35 0.99
CA PHE A 45 7.34 0.32 1.90
C PHE A 45 5.89 0.53 2.36
N MET A 46 5.31 1.72 2.23
CA MET A 46 3.93 2.00 2.68
C MET A 46 2.88 1.10 2.03
N PRO A 47 2.82 0.95 0.69
CA PRO A 47 1.89 0.01 0.06
C PRO A 47 2.15 -1.44 0.49
N LEU A 48 3.40 -1.81 0.75
CA LEU A 48 3.76 -3.15 1.24
C LEU A 48 3.14 -3.39 2.62
N ILE A 49 3.39 -2.49 3.58
CA ILE A 49 2.84 -2.57 4.93
C ILE A 49 1.32 -2.62 4.88
N LEU A 50 0.69 -1.69 4.16
CA LEU A 50 -0.78 -1.58 4.08
C LEU A 50 -1.43 -2.79 3.43
N PHE A 51 -0.80 -3.40 2.42
CA PHE A 51 -1.31 -4.61 1.78
C PHE A 51 -1.16 -5.84 2.70
N PHE A 52 0.01 -6.04 3.29
CA PHE A 52 0.28 -7.22 4.13
C PHE A 52 -0.41 -7.15 5.50
N MET A 53 -0.73 -5.96 6.01
CA MET A 53 -1.55 -5.77 7.22
C MET A 53 -3.03 -6.14 7.00
N LYS A 54 -3.50 -6.18 5.75
CA LYS A 54 -4.88 -6.57 5.47
C LYS A 54 -5.06 -8.08 5.65
N GLU A 55 -6.06 -8.48 6.43
CA GLU A 55 -6.36 -9.90 6.71
C GLU A 55 -6.53 -10.75 5.45
N LYS A 56 -7.16 -10.19 4.42
CA LYS A 56 -7.31 -10.83 3.11
C LYS A 56 -6.47 -10.10 2.06
N GLN A 57 -5.38 -10.75 1.67
CA GLN A 57 -4.44 -10.30 0.65
C GLN A 57 -4.99 -10.58 -0.76
N ASP A 58 -6.13 -9.96 -1.10
CA ASP A 58 -6.63 -9.97 -2.47
C ASP A 58 -5.83 -8.96 -3.30
N ARG A 59 -5.15 -9.42 -4.35
CA ARG A 59 -4.34 -8.57 -5.24
C ARG A 59 -5.16 -7.47 -5.91
N LYS A 60 -6.48 -7.67 -6.11
CA LYS A 60 -7.37 -6.61 -6.60
C LYS A 60 -7.38 -5.39 -5.68
N TYR A 61 -7.10 -5.60 -4.39
CA TYR A 61 -7.01 -4.52 -3.42
C TYR A 61 -5.83 -3.58 -3.66
N LEU A 62 -4.75 -4.01 -4.33
CA LEU A 62 -3.64 -3.11 -4.67
C LEU A 62 -4.11 -1.98 -5.60
N LEU A 63 -5.02 -2.27 -6.52
CA LEU A 63 -5.64 -1.25 -7.36
C LEU A 63 -6.51 -0.30 -6.52
N ASN A 64 -7.27 -0.84 -5.56
CA ASN A 64 -8.07 -0.01 -4.64
C ASN A 64 -7.19 0.93 -3.81
N MET A 65 -6.06 0.42 -3.30
CA MET A 65 -5.07 1.22 -2.57
C MET A 65 -4.51 2.34 -3.45
N TRP A 66 -4.13 2.01 -4.69
CA TRP A 66 -3.60 2.97 -5.66
C TRP A 66 -4.61 4.06 -6.04
N LEU A 67 -5.85 3.68 -6.35
CA LEU A 67 -6.92 4.64 -6.64
C LEU A 67 -7.26 5.53 -5.43
N SER A 68 -7.31 4.93 -4.24
CA SER A 68 -7.56 5.68 -3.00
C SER A 68 -6.41 6.63 -2.68
N PHE A 69 -5.17 6.25 -2.98
CA PHE A 69 -4.00 7.11 -2.84
C PHE A 69 -4.08 8.35 -3.76
N ILE A 70 -4.48 8.16 -5.02
CA ILE A 70 -4.74 9.28 -5.96
C ILE A 70 -5.80 10.23 -5.42
N CYS A 71 -6.88 9.70 -4.86
CA CYS A 71 -7.89 10.53 -4.20
C CYS A 71 -7.29 11.31 -3.03
N GLY A 72 -6.39 10.69 -2.26
CA GLY A 72 -5.64 11.35 -1.20
C GLY A 72 -4.83 12.54 -1.70
N LEU A 73 -4.10 12.37 -2.80
CA LEU A 73 -3.36 13.47 -3.43
C LEU A 73 -4.28 14.63 -3.83
N ALA A 74 -5.44 14.31 -4.43
CA ALA A 74 -6.43 15.32 -4.79
C ALA A 74 -6.98 16.05 -3.55
N TRP A 75 -7.25 15.35 -2.45
CA TRP A 75 -7.65 15.97 -1.18
C TRP A 75 -6.56 16.89 -0.61
N GLY A 76 -5.29 16.50 -0.74
CA GLY A 76 -4.17 17.36 -0.35
C GLY A 76 -4.13 18.67 -1.14
N LEU A 77 -4.36 18.61 -2.45
CA LEU A 77 -4.47 19.81 -3.29
C LEU A 77 -5.68 20.67 -2.91
N VAL A 78 -6.82 20.05 -2.57
CA VAL A 78 -8.00 20.77 -2.07
C VAL A 78 -7.68 21.50 -0.76
N ALA A 79 -6.95 20.86 0.16
CA ALA A 79 -6.55 21.48 1.42
C ALA A 79 -5.58 22.65 1.19
N ILE A 80 -4.55 22.48 0.35
CA ILE A 80 -3.63 23.56 -0.02
C ILE A 80 -4.40 24.72 -0.66
N GLY A 81 -5.34 24.44 -1.55
CA GLY A 81 -6.19 25.46 -2.17
C GLY A 81 -7.07 26.19 -1.16
N ALA A 82 -7.67 25.47 -0.21
CA ALA A 82 -8.47 26.05 0.86
C ALA A 82 -7.62 26.93 1.79
N ILE A 83 -6.43 26.46 2.17
CA ILE A 83 -5.45 27.22 2.96
C ILE A 83 -5.06 28.49 2.20
N ALA A 84 -4.67 28.39 0.92
CA ALA A 84 -4.27 29.54 0.13
C ALA A 84 -5.39 30.58 -0.04
N ALA A 85 -6.63 30.14 -0.23
CA ALA A 85 -7.79 31.03 -0.36
C ALA A 85 -8.15 31.73 0.96
N LEU A 86 -7.88 31.09 2.10
CA LEU A 86 -8.23 31.58 3.44
C LEU A 86 -7.02 32.20 4.19
N SER A 87 -5.81 32.03 3.66
CA SER A 87 -4.53 32.55 4.15
C SER A 87 -4.50 34.06 4.43
N PRO A 88 -5.23 34.93 3.70
CA PRO A 88 -5.32 36.34 4.05
C PRO A 88 -5.89 36.62 5.45
N ALA A 89 -6.49 35.63 6.13
CA ALA A 89 -7.09 35.78 7.45
C ALA A 89 -6.12 35.57 8.64
N GLY A 90 -5.00 34.85 8.47
CA GLY A 90 -4.09 34.39 9.54
C GLY A 90 -4.77 33.52 10.63
N PRO A 91 -4.09 32.90 11.61
CA PRO A 91 -2.74 32.31 11.73
C PRO A 91 -2.76 30.76 11.51
N VAL A 92 -1.69 30.04 11.88
CA VAL A 92 -1.52 28.55 11.89
C VAL A 92 -2.75 27.75 12.40
N ILE A 93 -3.54 28.35 13.29
CA ILE A 93 -4.77 27.75 13.83
C ILE A 93 -5.81 27.47 12.72
N LEU A 94 -5.86 28.33 11.69
CA LEU A 94 -6.75 28.16 10.55
C LEU A 94 -6.37 26.93 9.73
N ASP A 95 -5.08 26.68 9.53
CA ASP A 95 -4.57 25.51 8.81
C ASP A 95 -4.96 24.22 9.54
N ILE A 96 -4.80 24.19 10.87
CA ILE A 96 -5.20 23.05 11.71
C ILE A 96 -6.71 22.77 11.59
N ILE A 97 -7.53 23.82 11.58
CA ILE A 97 -8.99 23.68 11.43
C ILE A 97 -9.33 23.15 10.03
N ILE A 98 -8.70 23.67 8.99
CA ILE A 98 -8.91 23.22 7.60
C ILE A 98 -8.53 21.74 7.47
N ASP A 99 -7.34 21.36 7.96
CA ASP A 99 -6.87 19.98 7.92
C ASP A 99 -7.82 19.04 8.68
N PHE A 100 -8.30 19.46 9.86
CA PHE A 100 -9.28 18.70 10.62
C PHE A 100 -10.59 18.50 9.84
N LEU A 101 -11.12 19.57 9.22
CA LEU A 101 -12.34 19.51 8.42
C LEU A 101 -12.17 18.62 7.19
N ILE A 102 -11.04 18.71 6.50
CA ILE A 102 -10.71 17.85 5.35
C ILE A 102 -10.56 16.40 5.80
N CYS A 103 -9.91 16.12 6.93
CA CYS A 103 -9.82 14.77 7.49
C CYS A 103 -11.21 14.19 7.81
N ALA A 104 -12.09 14.99 8.42
CA ALA A 104 -13.47 14.59 8.68
C ALA A 104 -14.24 14.32 7.37
N ALA A 105 -14.05 15.17 6.36
CA ALA A 105 -14.65 15.01 5.04
C ALA A 105 -14.13 13.74 4.34
N ILE A 106 -12.84 13.43 4.41
CA ILE A 106 -12.24 12.20 3.89
C ILE A 106 -12.93 10.98 4.51
N VAL A 107 -13.08 10.95 5.84
CA VAL A 107 -13.76 9.83 6.51
C VAL A 107 -15.21 9.73 6.06
N PHE A 108 -15.93 10.85 6.04
CA PHE A 108 -17.34 10.87 5.62
C PHE A 108 -17.52 10.37 4.17
N VAL A 109 -16.71 10.86 3.25
CA VAL A 109 -16.79 10.51 1.82
C VAL A 109 -16.33 9.08 1.59
N HIS A 110 -15.13 8.72 2.05
CA HIS A 110 -14.51 7.43 1.69
C HIS A 110 -15.02 6.26 2.53
N LYS A 111 -15.30 6.47 3.83
CA LYS A 111 -15.84 5.44 4.72
C LYS A 111 -17.37 5.42 4.73
N GLY A 112 -18.01 6.57 4.57
CA GLY A 112 -19.48 6.67 4.54
C GLY A 112 -20.03 6.40 3.15
N LEU A 113 -19.83 7.32 2.21
CA LEU A 113 -20.45 7.29 0.88
C LEU A 113 -19.84 6.22 -0.03
N PHE A 114 -18.52 6.10 -0.04
CA PHE A 114 -17.77 5.24 -0.96
C PHE A 114 -17.38 3.88 -0.38
N ASN A 115 -17.98 3.48 0.75
CA ASN A 115 -17.65 2.25 1.46
C ASN A 115 -17.67 0.98 0.59
N ARG A 116 -18.53 0.94 -0.44
CA ARG A 116 -18.67 -0.21 -1.36
C ARG A 116 -17.91 -0.05 -2.68
N THR A 117 -17.11 0.99 -2.81
CA THR A 117 -16.35 1.31 -4.02
C THR A 117 -14.87 0.97 -3.81
N PRO A 118 -14.05 0.89 -4.87
CA PRO A 118 -12.60 0.72 -4.74
C PRO A 118 -11.89 1.91 -4.06
N LEU A 119 -12.59 3.02 -3.81
CA LEU A 119 -12.05 4.23 -3.17
C LEU A 119 -12.14 4.19 -1.64
N ASN A 120 -12.46 3.03 -1.05
CA ASN A 120 -12.69 2.90 0.39
C ASN A 120 -11.43 2.61 1.20
N ALA A 121 -10.23 2.57 0.59
CA ALA A 121 -8.99 2.36 1.33
C ALA A 121 -8.57 3.67 2.02
N VAL A 122 -9.32 4.05 3.06
CA VAL A 122 -9.21 5.34 3.77
C VAL A 122 -7.78 5.62 4.24
N ALA A 123 -7.04 4.58 4.67
CA ALA A 123 -5.64 4.73 5.05
C ALA A 123 -4.76 5.23 3.89
N CYS A 124 -5.01 4.76 2.66
CA CYS A 124 -4.31 5.23 1.46
C CYS A 124 -4.73 6.66 1.08
N VAL A 125 -5.99 7.03 1.30
CA VAL A 125 -6.45 8.41 1.10
C VAL A 125 -5.72 9.35 2.06
N PHE A 126 -5.64 8.98 3.35
CA PHE A 126 -4.89 9.77 4.33
C PHE A 126 -3.40 9.83 4.04
N LEU A 127 -2.81 8.74 3.56
CA LEU A 127 -1.40 8.72 3.17
C LEU A 127 -1.14 9.71 2.02
N GLY A 128 -1.93 9.67 0.94
CA GLY A 128 -1.79 10.61 -0.18
C GLY A 128 -2.04 12.06 0.25
N PHE A 129 -3.02 12.29 1.12
CA PHE A 129 -3.28 13.61 1.71
C PHE A 129 -2.06 14.12 2.48
N ALA A 130 -1.53 13.32 3.40
CA ALA A 130 -0.38 13.68 4.23
C ALA A 130 0.90 13.88 3.41
N GLU A 131 1.17 13.03 2.42
CA GLU A 131 2.33 13.16 1.53
C GLU A 131 2.26 14.44 0.68
N THR A 132 1.06 14.83 0.26
CA THR A 132 0.86 16.08 -0.49
C THR A 132 1.19 17.30 0.36
N LEU A 133 0.69 17.35 1.60
CA LEU A 133 1.03 18.45 2.52
C LEU A 133 2.52 18.43 2.87
N GLY A 134 3.05 17.25 3.23
CA GLY A 134 4.45 17.07 3.60
C GLY A 134 5.43 17.48 2.50
N CYS A 135 5.17 17.10 1.25
CA CYS A 135 6.10 17.36 0.15
C CYS A 135 5.94 18.75 -0.49
N LEU A 136 4.73 19.33 -0.46
CA LEU A 136 4.47 20.62 -1.08
C LEU A 136 4.57 21.80 -0.12
N GLN A 137 4.29 21.61 1.17
CA GLN A 137 4.28 22.70 2.15
C GLN A 137 5.46 22.63 3.14
N THR A 138 6.07 21.46 3.34
CA THR A 138 7.16 21.30 4.31
C THR A 138 8.45 20.84 3.66
N SER A 139 9.58 21.17 4.29
CA SER A 139 10.88 20.68 3.87
C SER A 139 11.05 19.22 4.26
N PHE A 140 11.45 18.37 3.32
CA PHE A 140 11.48 16.92 3.52
C PHE A 140 12.92 16.41 3.68
N PRO A 141 13.25 15.68 4.77
CA PRO A 141 14.61 15.18 4.99
C PRO A 141 14.90 13.98 4.07
N ILE A 142 15.89 14.14 3.19
CA ILE A 142 16.31 13.14 2.21
C ILE A 142 17.82 13.03 2.24
N ALA A 143 18.32 11.81 2.50
CA ALA A 143 19.75 11.51 2.50
C ALA A 143 20.63 12.44 3.38
N GLY A 144 20.07 12.97 4.47
CA GLY A 144 20.77 13.88 5.38
C GLY A 144 20.68 15.37 4.99
N GLU A 145 20.04 15.68 3.87
CA GLU A 145 19.75 17.04 3.43
C GLU A 145 18.25 17.33 3.55
N LEU A 146 17.91 18.59 3.83
CA LEU A 146 16.51 19.02 3.90
C LEU A 146 16.13 19.59 2.53
N LEU A 147 15.34 18.86 1.75
CA LEU A 147 14.86 19.38 0.47
C LEU A 147 13.89 20.53 0.71
N PRO A 148 13.95 21.61 -0.09
CA PRO A 148 13.02 22.71 0.02
C PRO A 148 11.59 22.27 -0.32
N PRO A 149 10.56 22.94 0.23
CA PRO A 149 9.17 22.68 -0.15
C PRO A 149 8.98 22.76 -1.67
N MET A 150 8.07 21.97 -2.23
CA MET A 150 7.80 21.86 -3.67
C MET A 150 8.94 21.27 -4.51
N SER A 151 10.04 20.79 -3.91
CA SER A 151 11.04 20.01 -4.64
C SER A 151 10.47 18.71 -5.23
N LEU A 152 9.38 18.24 -4.65
CA LEU A 152 8.65 17.04 -5.01
C LEU A 152 7.21 17.39 -5.27
N ASN A 153 6.61 16.78 -6.28
CA ASN A 153 5.20 17.01 -6.63
C ASN A 153 4.37 15.73 -6.49
N GLY A 154 3.05 15.85 -6.70
CA GLY A 154 2.14 14.69 -6.63
C GLY A 154 2.48 13.58 -7.64
N ILE A 155 3.13 13.89 -8.77
CA ILE A 155 3.57 12.89 -9.75
C ILE A 155 4.74 12.08 -9.17
N ASP A 156 5.68 12.74 -8.49
CA ASP A 156 6.78 12.05 -7.81
C ASP A 156 6.26 11.07 -6.74
N MET A 157 5.26 11.49 -5.97
CA MET A 157 4.59 10.61 -4.99
C MET A 157 3.86 9.45 -5.67
N LEU A 158 3.20 9.69 -6.80
CA LEU A 158 2.58 8.62 -7.59
C LEU A 158 3.60 7.61 -8.09
N VAL A 159 4.76 8.07 -8.59
CA VAL A 159 5.82 7.17 -9.08
C VAL A 159 6.32 6.28 -7.93
N ILE A 160 6.62 6.86 -6.78
CA ILE A 160 7.09 6.13 -5.58
C ILE A 160 6.03 5.13 -5.12
N PHE A 161 4.78 5.56 -4.91
CA PHE A 161 3.72 4.68 -4.45
C PHE A 161 3.41 3.56 -5.45
N THR A 162 3.44 3.87 -6.75
CA THR A 162 3.26 2.88 -7.83
C THR A 162 4.38 1.86 -7.82
N TRP A 163 5.64 2.28 -7.66
CA TRP A 163 6.77 1.37 -7.53
C TRP A 163 6.57 0.43 -6.33
N GLY A 164 6.26 0.98 -5.17
CA GLY A 164 5.99 0.19 -3.97
C GLY A 164 4.83 -0.81 -4.17
N ALA A 165 3.75 -0.39 -4.85
CA ALA A 165 2.62 -1.27 -5.16
C ALA A 165 2.99 -2.39 -6.14
N LEU A 166 3.82 -2.11 -7.15
CA LEU A 166 4.35 -3.11 -8.10
C LEU A 166 5.23 -4.13 -7.39
N VAL A 167 6.12 -3.67 -6.51
CA VAL A 167 6.97 -4.59 -5.74
C VAL A 167 6.13 -5.42 -4.77
N THR A 168 5.12 -4.81 -4.15
CA THR A 168 4.15 -5.54 -3.31
C THR A 168 3.40 -6.61 -4.10
N PHE A 169 3.00 -6.30 -5.34
CA PHE A 169 2.38 -7.27 -6.23
C PHE A 169 3.33 -8.45 -6.54
N ALA A 170 4.58 -8.16 -6.91
CA ALA A 170 5.59 -9.19 -7.18
C ALA A 170 5.86 -10.06 -5.95
N LEU A 171 5.99 -9.45 -4.78
CA LEU A 171 6.16 -10.18 -3.52
C LEU A 171 4.95 -11.03 -3.17
N SER A 172 3.72 -10.57 -3.43
CA SER A 172 2.51 -11.39 -3.28
C SER A 172 2.57 -12.66 -4.15
N TRP A 173 3.05 -12.57 -5.39
CA TRP A 173 3.26 -13.74 -6.25
C TRP A 173 4.31 -14.70 -5.71
N VAL A 174 5.44 -14.17 -5.25
CA VAL A 174 6.51 -14.97 -4.65
C VAL A 174 6.01 -15.64 -3.37
N SER A 175 5.24 -14.94 -2.55
CA SER A 175 4.59 -15.49 -1.36
C SER A 175 3.65 -16.63 -1.73
N ASP A 176 2.78 -16.47 -2.72
CA ASP A 176 1.83 -17.54 -3.11
C ASP A 176 2.53 -18.76 -3.72
N ALA A 177 3.56 -18.56 -4.55
CA ALA A 177 4.33 -19.64 -5.14
C ALA A 177 5.13 -20.45 -4.10
N LEU A 178 5.69 -19.77 -3.09
CA LEU A 178 6.44 -20.42 -2.01
C LEU A 178 5.49 -21.03 -0.97
N ILE A 179 4.40 -20.36 -0.59
CA ILE A 179 3.39 -20.91 0.31
C ILE A 179 2.75 -22.15 -0.33
N GLY A 180 2.43 -22.13 -1.63
CA GLY A 180 1.96 -23.32 -2.35
C GLY A 180 2.96 -24.48 -2.27
N LYS A 181 4.26 -24.23 -2.51
CA LYS A 181 5.30 -25.27 -2.41
C LYS A 181 5.54 -25.78 -0.99
N PHE A 182 5.48 -24.94 0.04
CA PHE A 182 5.76 -25.31 1.43
C PHE A 182 4.53 -25.76 2.23
N VAL A 183 3.31 -25.42 1.80
CA VAL A 183 2.03 -25.85 2.43
C VAL A 183 1.46 -27.09 1.74
N MET A 184 1.53 -27.22 0.41
CA MET A 184 1.07 -28.41 -0.30
C MET A 184 2.15 -29.49 -0.52
N GLY A 185 3.41 -29.21 -0.17
CA GLY A 185 4.51 -30.20 -0.18
C GLY A 185 4.37 -31.35 0.82
N LYS A 186 3.26 -31.42 1.58
CA LYS A 186 2.87 -32.56 2.43
C LYS A 186 1.36 -32.80 2.40
N HIS A 187 0.77 -32.94 1.21
CA HIS A 187 -0.45 -33.75 1.03
C HIS A 187 -0.58 -34.19 -0.44
N SER A 188 0.41 -34.95 -0.90
CA SER A 188 0.23 -35.84 -2.04
C SER A 188 0.22 -37.27 -1.52
N SER A 189 -0.97 -37.76 -1.17
CA SER A 189 -1.30 -39.18 -1.35
C SER A 189 -2.47 -39.23 -2.32
N PRO A 190 -2.23 -39.51 -3.61
CA PRO A 190 -3.26 -40.03 -4.48
C PRO A 190 -3.32 -41.55 -4.29
N GLU A 191 -4.50 -42.10 -3.99
CA GLU A 191 -5.04 -43.33 -4.58
C GLU A 191 -6.34 -43.70 -3.86
N GLY A 192 -7.41 -43.02 -4.27
CA GLY A 192 -8.69 -43.69 -4.34
C GLY A 192 -8.64 -44.65 -5.52
N ALA A 193 -8.33 -45.91 -5.24
CA ALA A 193 -8.51 -47.01 -6.17
C ALA A 193 -9.21 -48.16 -5.44
N SER A 194 -10.24 -48.69 -6.11
CA SER A 194 -11.01 -49.89 -5.76
C SER A 194 -12.16 -49.74 -4.75
N ALA A 195 -13.31 -49.31 -5.25
CA ALA A 195 -14.51 -50.15 -5.18
C ALA A 195 -15.44 -49.79 -6.35
N GLN A 196 -15.24 -50.49 -7.46
CA GLN A 196 -16.26 -50.68 -8.50
C GLN A 196 -17.57 -51.16 -7.84
N GLY A 197 -18.70 -50.57 -8.24
CA GLY A 197 -19.99 -51.22 -8.06
C GLY A 197 -20.05 -52.52 -8.88
N PRO A 198 -20.97 -53.43 -8.51
CA PRO A 198 -22.03 -53.73 -9.46
C PRO A 198 -23.43 -53.71 -8.84
N SER A 199 -24.34 -53.21 -9.68
CA SER A 199 -25.80 -53.36 -9.69
C SER A 199 -26.35 -54.70 -9.20
N THR A 200 -27.45 -54.70 -8.42
CA THR A 200 -28.77 -55.21 -8.85
C THR A 200 -29.83 -55.08 -7.73
N GLU A 201 -30.99 -54.56 -8.10
CA GLU A 201 -32.26 -54.73 -7.38
C GLU A 201 -32.67 -56.21 -7.35
N ARG A 202 -33.07 -56.71 -6.18
CA ARG A 202 -34.08 -57.75 -5.96
C ARG A 202 -35.04 -57.14 -4.93
N GLY A 203 -36.36 -57.11 -5.07
CA GLY A 203 -37.22 -58.11 -5.69
C GLY A 203 -37.61 -59.15 -4.64
N GLU A 204 -38.44 -58.73 -3.67
CA GLU A 204 -39.47 -59.50 -2.94
C GLU A 204 -40.30 -58.57 -2.04
#